data_AF-A0A843FE63-F1
#
_entry.id   AF-A0A843FE63-F1
#
_cell.length_a   1.000
_cell.length_b   1.000
_cell.length_c   1.000
_cell.angle_alpha   90.00
_cell.angle_beta   90.00
_cell.angle_gamma   90.00
#
_symmetry.space_group_name_H-M   'P 1'
#
loop_
_entity.id
_entity.type
_entity.pdbx_description
1 polymer ?
#
loop_
_entity_poly.entity_id
_entity_poly.type
_entity_poly.pdbx_seq_one_letter_code
_entity_poly.pdbx_strand_id
1 'polypeptide(L)'
;CVFDASFTDVESLIWFEHYISQSRCWSCVNAKTDNGRIIKADSISITLTEQDYEIIKMTYRWGSLKIKNLRIYKKDYLPKEFILAILGLYKNKTELKGVEGMEAEYLGSKELLNSCYGMTVTDICREETSFSKEDRSWDDGHKPIDYERNLQKYNDSKQRFLAYQWGVWVTAYARKRLWRGILGCTDMKTGSSDYLYSDTDSLKIINVERHQAWFDEDNRIAVEKLQRMCDHYRIPYDMVSPMTKDGKIKTLGLWEHEYDCDFKTLGAKRYMVRKDGKYEITVSGLNKKTTMDYIMTKTDDPFSFFKDNMHIPATYQKNGKTMIGAGKNTHTYIDVPREGIVKDHEGRYYEYHIDTCIHMEEADYTLSLASEFIDLLLHIERMEYN
;
A
#
# COMPACT_ATOMS: atom_id res chain seq x y z
N CYS A 1 -12.30 16.31 -10.42
CA CYS A 1 -13.12 16.93 -9.37
C CYS A 1 -13.14 16.00 -8.15
N VAL A 2 -13.56 16.51 -7.00
CA VAL A 2 -13.86 15.71 -5.79
C VAL A 2 -15.29 16.03 -5.39
N PHE A 3 -16.06 15.01 -4.99
CA PHE A 3 -17.45 15.20 -4.61
C PHE A 3 -17.91 14.12 -3.64
N ASP A 4 -18.97 14.43 -2.91
CA ASP A 4 -19.67 13.45 -2.08
C ASP A 4 -20.76 12.81 -2.93
N ALA A 5 -20.85 11.49 -2.85
CA ALA A 5 -21.80 10.68 -3.59
C ALA A 5 -22.60 9.80 -2.63
N SER A 6 -23.91 9.73 -2.87
CA SER A 6 -24.79 8.74 -2.25
C SER A 6 -25.38 7.86 -3.35
N PHE A 7 -25.16 6.56 -3.25
CA PHE A 7 -25.70 5.57 -4.17
C PHE A 7 -26.76 4.73 -3.47
N THR A 8 -27.77 4.27 -4.21
CA THR A 8 -28.75 3.26 -3.75
C THR A 8 -28.63 1.99 -4.57
N ASP A 9 -29.02 0.86 -3.99
CA ASP A 9 -29.10 -0.45 -4.67
C ASP A 9 -27.77 -0.80 -5.38
N VAL A 10 -26.67 -0.63 -4.66
CA VAL A 10 -25.32 -0.83 -5.19
C VAL A 10 -25.03 -2.31 -5.29
N GLU A 11 -24.51 -2.75 -6.42
CA GLU A 11 -24.13 -4.14 -6.64
C GLU A 11 -22.96 -4.24 -7.62
N SER A 12 -21.99 -5.08 -7.30
CA SER A 12 -20.82 -5.35 -8.13
C SER A 12 -21.23 -6.08 -9.42
N LEU A 13 -20.66 -5.66 -10.54
CA LEU A 13 -20.79 -6.31 -11.85
C LEU A 13 -19.79 -7.46 -12.04
N ILE A 14 -18.79 -7.52 -11.17
CA ILE A 14 -17.71 -8.51 -11.20
C ILE A 14 -17.64 -9.23 -9.86
N TRP A 15 -17.14 -10.47 -9.85
CA TRP A 15 -17.11 -11.33 -8.67
C TRP A 15 -15.70 -11.57 -8.10
N PHE A 16 -14.65 -11.25 -8.86
CA PHE A 16 -13.26 -11.57 -8.53
C PHE A 16 -12.50 -10.44 -7.81
N GLU A 17 -13.02 -9.21 -7.78
CA GLU A 17 -12.39 -8.06 -7.10
C GLU A 17 -13.43 -6.95 -6.88
N HIS A 18 -13.31 -6.19 -5.79
CA HIS A 18 -14.30 -5.19 -5.41
C HIS A 18 -13.67 -3.86 -5.01
N TYR A 19 -14.06 -2.77 -5.70
CA TYR A 19 -13.41 -1.48 -5.53
C TYR A 19 -13.77 -0.77 -4.23
N ILE A 20 -15.06 -0.68 -3.92
CA ILE A 20 -15.57 0.22 -2.89
C ILE A 20 -15.21 -0.36 -1.52
N SER A 21 -14.42 0.36 -0.71
CA SER A 21 -14.13 -0.05 0.67
C SER A 21 -15.18 0.48 1.63
N GLN A 22 -15.73 -0.41 2.45
CA GLN A 22 -16.73 -0.06 3.48
C GLN A 22 -16.18 0.97 4.47
N SER A 23 -14.91 0.85 4.88
CA SER A 23 -14.28 1.79 5.83
C SER A 23 -14.08 3.20 5.28
N ARG A 24 -14.24 3.39 3.97
CA ARG A 24 -14.21 4.69 3.30
C ARG A 24 -15.59 5.28 3.09
N CYS A 25 -16.65 4.54 3.40
CA CYS A 25 -18.01 5.02 3.40
C CYS A 25 -18.32 5.62 4.78
N TRP A 26 -18.85 6.84 4.81
CA TRP A 26 -19.32 7.47 6.04
C TRP A 26 -20.76 7.06 6.41
N SER A 27 -21.45 6.37 5.50
CA SER A 27 -22.71 5.68 5.74
C SER A 27 -22.79 4.44 4.85
N CYS A 28 -23.24 3.32 5.40
CA CYS A 28 -23.36 2.05 4.69
C CYS A 28 -24.51 1.25 5.30
N VAL A 29 -25.53 0.91 4.50
CA VAL A 29 -26.75 0.22 4.96
C VAL A 29 -26.84 -1.16 4.32
N ASN A 30 -27.02 -2.19 5.15
CA ASN A 30 -27.21 -3.60 4.75
C ASN A 30 -26.16 -4.11 3.75
N ALA A 31 -24.88 -3.73 3.95
CA ALA A 31 -23.83 -4.13 3.04
C ALA A 31 -23.42 -5.59 3.23
N LYS A 32 -23.26 -6.29 2.11
CA LYS A 32 -22.51 -7.55 2.01
C LYS A 32 -21.12 -7.23 1.50
N THR A 33 -20.08 -7.71 2.18
CA THR A 33 -18.69 -7.41 1.85
C THR A 33 -17.84 -8.64 1.60
N ASP A 34 -16.75 -8.44 0.86
CA ASP A 34 -15.61 -9.34 0.73
C ASP A 34 -14.41 -8.63 1.39
N ASN A 35 -13.98 -9.09 2.57
CA ASN A 35 -12.87 -8.50 3.32
C ASN A 35 -12.97 -6.97 3.46
N GLY A 36 -14.17 -6.47 3.76
CA GLY A 36 -14.45 -5.03 3.90
C GLY A 36 -14.57 -4.26 2.58
N ARG A 37 -14.61 -4.94 1.43
CA ARG A 37 -15.00 -4.36 0.13
C ARG A 37 -16.46 -4.66 -0.18
N ILE A 38 -17.21 -3.69 -0.65
CA ILE A 38 -18.65 -3.81 -0.87
C ILE A 38 -18.92 -4.65 -2.11
N ILE A 39 -19.64 -5.75 -1.95
CA ILE A 39 -20.21 -6.55 -3.04
C ILE A 39 -21.57 -5.96 -3.41
N LYS A 40 -22.43 -5.74 -2.42
CA LYS A 40 -23.74 -5.08 -2.57
C LYS A 40 -24.15 -4.34 -1.31
N ALA A 41 -24.99 -3.32 -1.45
CA ALA A 41 -25.53 -2.54 -0.34
C ALA A 41 -26.80 -1.79 -0.75
N ASP A 42 -27.76 -1.62 0.17
CA ASP A 42 -28.99 -0.87 -0.09
C ASP A 42 -28.70 0.61 -0.30
N SER A 43 -27.77 1.16 0.48
CA SER A 43 -27.26 2.50 0.25
C SER A 43 -25.86 2.69 0.82
N ILE A 44 -25.06 3.52 0.15
CA ILE A 44 -23.75 3.95 0.61
C ILE A 44 -23.60 5.45 0.43
N SER A 45 -22.81 6.08 1.29
CA SER A 45 -22.34 7.45 1.06
C SER A 45 -20.82 7.55 1.23
N ILE A 46 -20.16 8.19 0.27
CA ILE A 46 -18.71 8.18 0.09
C ILE A 46 -18.22 9.47 -0.58
N THR A 47 -16.98 9.88 -0.31
CA THR A 47 -16.30 10.96 -1.03
C THR A 47 -15.37 10.38 -2.09
N LEU A 48 -15.47 10.85 -3.33
CA LEU A 48 -14.79 10.29 -4.50
C LEU A 48 -14.09 11.37 -5.31
N THR A 49 -12.97 11.01 -5.94
CA THR A 49 -12.47 11.75 -7.11
C THR A 49 -13.20 11.31 -8.38
N GLU A 50 -13.04 12.06 -9.47
CA GLU A 50 -13.57 11.62 -10.76
C GLU A 50 -12.93 10.31 -11.23
N GLN A 51 -11.68 10.01 -10.86
CA GLN A 51 -11.05 8.75 -11.27
C GLN A 51 -11.65 7.56 -10.52
N ASP A 52 -12.00 7.74 -9.25
CA ASP A 52 -12.69 6.71 -8.45
C ASP A 52 -14.09 6.42 -9.02
N TYR A 53 -14.81 7.47 -9.41
CA TYR A 53 -16.13 7.33 -10.02
C TYR A 53 -16.08 6.57 -11.36
N GLU A 54 -15.08 6.82 -12.21
CA GLU A 54 -14.89 6.06 -13.45
C GLU A 54 -14.71 4.57 -13.19
N ILE A 55 -13.96 4.18 -12.14
CA ILE A 55 -13.80 2.77 -11.76
C ILE A 55 -15.13 2.19 -11.30
N ILE A 56 -15.87 2.89 -10.43
CA ILE A 56 -17.18 2.45 -9.93
C ILE A 56 -18.15 2.25 -11.08
N LYS A 57 -18.17 3.17 -12.05
CA LYS A 57 -19.01 3.08 -13.24
C LYS A 57 -18.73 1.85 -14.10
N MET A 58 -17.50 1.35 -14.10
CA MET A 58 -17.12 0.15 -14.84
C MET A 58 -17.40 -1.14 -14.06
N THR A 59 -17.49 -1.07 -12.73
CA THR A 59 -17.46 -2.27 -11.86
C THR A 59 -18.70 -2.45 -11.01
N TYR A 60 -19.61 -1.48 -10.95
CA TYR A 60 -20.86 -1.54 -10.18
C TYR A 60 -22.05 -1.07 -11.00
N ARG A 61 -23.22 -1.60 -10.65
CA ARG A 61 -24.53 -1.02 -10.95
C ARG A 61 -25.11 -0.39 -9.68
N TRP A 62 -26.01 0.56 -9.87
CA TRP A 62 -26.74 1.23 -8.79
C TRP A 62 -28.10 1.71 -9.30
N GLY A 63 -29.06 1.85 -8.39
CA GLY A 63 -30.39 2.36 -8.69
C GLY A 63 -30.41 3.87 -8.89
N SER A 64 -29.83 4.63 -7.96
CA SER A 64 -29.76 6.09 -8.04
C SER A 64 -28.44 6.63 -7.51
N LEU A 65 -28.04 7.81 -8.00
CA LEU A 65 -26.84 8.55 -7.58
C LEU A 65 -27.22 9.99 -7.26
N LYS A 66 -26.87 10.44 -6.06
CA LYS A 66 -26.95 11.85 -5.64
C LYS A 66 -25.55 12.39 -5.43
N ILE A 67 -25.25 13.56 -6.00
CA ILE A 67 -23.96 14.23 -5.87
C ILE A 67 -24.13 15.49 -5.01
N LYS A 68 -23.21 15.69 -4.07
CA LYS A 68 -23.12 16.89 -3.21
C LYS A 68 -21.67 17.39 -3.12
N ASN A 69 -21.49 18.62 -2.66
CA ASN A 69 -20.17 19.22 -2.36
C ASN A 69 -19.13 19.07 -3.48
N LEU A 70 -19.55 19.27 -4.73
CA LEU A 70 -18.68 19.16 -5.91
C LEU A 70 -17.62 20.27 -5.90
N ARG A 71 -16.35 19.86 -5.89
CA ARG A 71 -15.17 20.72 -5.98
C ARG A 71 -14.41 20.43 -7.26
N ILE A 72 -14.14 21.47 -8.04
CA ILE A 72 -13.46 21.38 -9.33
C ILE A 72 -12.11 22.08 -9.22
N TYR A 73 -11.10 21.48 -9.85
CA TYR A 73 -9.74 21.99 -9.89
C TYR A 73 -9.27 22.02 -11.34
N LYS A 74 -8.49 23.04 -11.71
CA LYS A 74 -7.82 23.09 -13.00
C LYS A 74 -6.74 22.01 -13.03
N LYS A 75 -6.76 21.16 -14.06
CA LYS A 75 -5.69 20.19 -14.30
C LYS A 75 -4.55 20.88 -15.03
N ASP A 76 -3.34 20.63 -14.56
CA ASP A 76 -2.10 21.05 -15.21
C ASP A 76 -0.99 20.07 -14.82
N TYR A 77 0.18 20.17 -15.45
CA TYR A 77 1.35 19.45 -14.99
C TYR A 77 1.83 19.96 -13.62
N LEU A 78 2.52 19.10 -12.86
CA LEU A 78 3.18 19.52 -11.62
C LEU A 78 4.29 20.54 -11.93
N PRO A 79 4.68 21.39 -10.95
CA PRO A 79 5.79 22.33 -11.14
C PRO A 79 7.03 21.63 -11.68
N LYS A 80 7.67 22.24 -12.69
CA LYS A 80 8.80 21.65 -13.42
C LYS A 80 9.93 21.23 -12.49
N GLU A 81 10.25 22.06 -11.52
CA GLU A 81 11.32 21.85 -10.54
C GLU A 81 11.04 20.61 -9.69
N PHE A 82 9.78 20.40 -9.31
CA PHE A 82 9.37 19.22 -8.56
C PHE A 82 9.45 17.95 -9.43
N ILE A 83 9.05 18.03 -10.70
CA ILE A 83 9.21 16.93 -11.66
C ILE A 83 10.70 16.58 -11.82
N LEU A 84 11.57 17.57 -12.03
CA LEU A 84 13.01 17.33 -12.19
C LEU A 84 13.62 16.67 -10.95
N ALA A 85 13.21 17.06 -9.74
CA ALA A 85 13.64 16.40 -8.51
C ALA A 85 13.21 14.93 -8.46
N ILE A 86 11.95 14.63 -8.81
CA ILE A 86 11.43 13.25 -8.89
C ILE A 86 12.20 12.43 -9.93
N LEU A 87 12.45 13.00 -11.12
CA LEU A 87 13.17 12.32 -12.19
C LEU A 87 14.63 12.06 -11.83
N GLY A 88 15.28 12.98 -11.10
CA GLY A 88 16.63 12.76 -10.56
C GLY A 88 16.67 11.58 -9.58
N LEU A 89 15.72 11.52 -8.63
CA LEU A 89 15.60 10.38 -7.71
C LEU A 89 15.29 9.07 -8.43
N TYR A 90 14.43 9.11 -9.46
CA TYR A 90 14.10 7.94 -10.27
C TYR A 90 15.30 7.43 -11.07
N LYS A 91 16.07 8.32 -11.69
CA LYS A 91 17.30 8.00 -12.41
C LYS A 91 18.32 7.34 -11.50
N ASN A 92 18.62 7.96 -10.35
CA ASN A 92 19.54 7.40 -9.36
C ASN A 92 19.07 6.02 -8.86
N LYS A 93 17.78 5.88 -8.50
CA LYS A 93 17.19 4.60 -8.10
C LYS A 93 17.39 3.52 -9.18
N THR A 94 17.34 3.89 -10.46
CA THR A 94 17.43 2.96 -11.59
C THR A 94 18.88 2.56 -11.88
N GLU A 95 19.78 3.54 -11.94
CA GLU A 95 21.20 3.35 -12.27
C GLU A 95 21.97 2.65 -11.15
N LEU A 96 21.64 2.95 -9.89
CA LEU A 96 22.35 2.41 -8.72
C LEU A 96 21.84 1.03 -8.28
N LYS A 97 20.72 0.54 -8.83
CA LYS A 97 20.12 -0.72 -8.40
C LYS A 97 21.07 -1.90 -8.65
N GLY A 98 21.51 -2.52 -7.55
CA GLY A 98 22.39 -3.69 -7.59
C GLY A 98 23.85 -3.37 -7.92
N VAL A 99 24.27 -2.11 -7.89
CA VAL A 99 25.68 -1.72 -7.98
C VAL A 99 26.32 -1.95 -6.62
N GLU A 100 27.38 -2.76 -6.58
CA GLU A 100 28.12 -3.09 -5.36
C GLU A 100 28.71 -1.82 -4.73
N GLY A 101 28.46 -1.62 -3.43
CA GLY A 101 28.93 -0.46 -2.67
C GLY A 101 28.04 0.79 -2.77
N MET A 102 26.95 0.75 -3.54
CA MET A 102 25.98 1.86 -3.70
C MET A 102 24.62 1.54 -3.07
N GLU A 103 24.56 0.52 -2.19
CA GLU A 103 23.30 0.04 -1.60
C GLU A 103 22.63 1.12 -0.75
N ALA A 104 23.43 1.92 -0.02
CA ALA A 104 22.92 3.00 0.83
C ALA A 104 22.30 4.13 -0.01
N GLU A 105 22.97 4.55 -1.08
CA GLU A 105 22.52 5.60 -2.00
C GLU A 105 21.27 5.16 -2.78
N TYR A 106 21.23 3.90 -3.20
CA TYR A 106 20.05 3.30 -3.81
C TYR A 106 18.86 3.31 -2.85
N LEU A 107 19.06 2.86 -1.60
CA LEU A 107 18.02 2.85 -0.58
C LEU A 107 17.53 4.27 -0.27
N GLY A 108 18.44 5.22 -0.04
CA GLY A 108 18.11 6.62 0.18
C GLY A 108 17.33 7.24 -0.98
N SER A 109 17.73 7.00 -2.22
CA SER A 109 17.01 7.49 -3.41
C SER A 109 15.59 6.90 -3.51
N LYS A 110 15.45 5.60 -3.21
CA LYS A 110 14.15 4.91 -3.20
C LYS A 110 13.22 5.43 -2.10
N GLU A 111 13.75 5.65 -0.90
CA GLU A 111 13.01 6.17 0.25
C GLU A 111 12.57 7.62 0.02
N LEU A 112 13.45 8.47 -0.50
CA LEU A 112 13.14 9.85 -0.83
C LEU A 112 12.09 9.95 -1.95
N LEU A 113 12.19 9.12 -2.99
CA LEU A 113 11.21 9.07 -4.07
C LEU A 113 9.80 8.74 -3.53
N ASN A 114 9.71 7.74 -2.64
CA ASN A 114 8.44 7.39 -2.00
C ASN A 114 7.95 8.50 -1.04
N SER A 115 8.88 9.19 -0.39
CA SER A 115 8.60 10.29 0.53
C SER A 115 8.04 11.53 -0.18
N CYS A 116 8.34 11.76 -1.47
CA CYS A 116 7.72 12.85 -2.24
C CYS A 116 6.18 12.77 -2.21
N TYR A 117 5.62 11.57 -2.36
CA TYR A 117 4.19 11.34 -2.19
C TYR A 117 3.76 11.52 -0.73
N GLY A 118 4.47 10.91 0.23
CA GLY A 118 4.13 10.96 1.66
C GLY A 118 4.07 12.39 2.23
N MET A 119 5.02 13.24 1.86
CA MET A 119 5.04 14.66 2.23
C MET A 119 3.86 15.43 1.66
N THR A 120 3.37 15.03 0.49
CA THR A 120 2.23 15.68 -0.16
C THR A 120 0.94 15.40 0.60
N VAL A 121 0.76 14.18 1.13
CA VAL A 121 -0.46 13.75 1.84
C VAL A 121 -0.31 13.70 3.35
N THR A 122 0.71 14.35 3.90
CA THR A 122 0.90 14.43 5.36
C THR A 122 -0.32 15.10 5.98
N ASP A 123 -0.84 14.51 7.06
CA ASP A 123 -2.01 15.03 7.73
C ASP A 123 -1.73 16.44 8.28
N ILE A 124 -2.52 17.40 7.81
CA ILE A 124 -2.41 18.81 8.17
C ILE A 124 -3.04 19.04 9.56
N CYS A 125 -4.09 18.30 9.88
CA CYS A 125 -4.94 18.50 11.04
C CYS A 125 -4.76 17.33 11.99
N ARG A 126 -3.63 17.32 12.71
CA ARG A 126 -3.28 16.29 13.70
C ARG A 126 -3.59 16.75 15.12
N GLU A 127 -3.83 15.79 16.00
CA GLU A 127 -3.79 16.02 17.42
C GLU A 127 -2.37 16.40 17.85
N GLU A 128 -2.26 17.50 18.61
CA GLU A 128 -0.99 17.94 19.18
C GLU A 128 -0.97 17.57 20.66
N THR A 129 0.00 16.76 21.08
CA THR A 129 0.26 16.49 22.50
C THR A 129 1.39 17.38 22.97
N SER A 130 1.11 18.28 23.91
CA SER A 130 2.12 19.16 24.51
C SER A 130 2.49 18.71 25.92
N PHE A 131 3.78 18.74 26.24
CA PHE A 131 4.27 18.51 27.61
C PHE A 131 4.41 19.85 28.35
N SER A 132 3.70 20.00 29.47
CA SER A 132 3.87 21.12 30.39
C SER A 132 5.10 20.87 31.26
N LYS A 133 6.13 21.72 31.10
CA LYS A 133 7.32 21.67 31.97
C LYS A 133 7.02 22.09 33.40
N GLU A 134 6.05 23.00 33.57
CA GLU A 134 5.65 23.57 34.86
C GLU A 134 4.90 22.52 35.69
N ASP A 135 3.95 21.82 35.06
CA ASP A 135 3.12 20.82 35.72
C ASP A 135 3.73 19.41 35.68
N ARG A 136 4.87 19.25 34.99
CA ARG A 136 5.52 17.95 34.67
C ARG A 136 4.53 16.92 34.14
N SER A 137 3.55 17.36 33.37
CA SER A 137 2.47 16.54 32.86
C SER A 137 2.32 16.69 31.34
N TRP A 138 1.84 15.64 30.71
CA TRP A 138 1.30 15.74 29.37
C TRP A 138 -0.09 16.35 29.46
N ASP A 139 -0.43 17.21 28.49
CA ASP A 139 -1.81 17.61 28.27
C ASP A 139 -2.67 16.34 28.15
N ASP A 140 -3.74 16.24 28.92
CA ASP A 140 -4.59 15.04 29.05
C ASP A 140 -5.45 14.77 27.80
N GLY A 141 -5.14 15.47 26.72
CA GLY A 141 -4.92 14.79 25.45
C GLY A 141 -6.20 14.49 24.68
N HIS A 142 -7.19 15.37 24.72
CA HIS A 142 -8.28 15.40 23.75
C HIS A 142 -8.72 16.84 23.46
N LYS A 143 -7.78 17.72 23.11
CA LYS A 143 -8.16 19.02 22.57
C LYS A 143 -8.83 18.80 21.20
N PRO A 144 -10.05 19.31 20.98
CA PRO A 144 -10.68 19.24 19.67
C PRO A 144 -9.74 19.80 18.60
N ILE A 145 -9.57 19.07 17.50
CA ILE A 145 -8.75 19.54 16.38
C ILE A 145 -9.40 20.80 15.81
N ASP A 146 -8.68 21.92 15.88
CA ASP A 146 -9.08 23.17 15.24
C ASP A 146 -8.71 23.11 13.75
N TYR A 147 -9.62 22.51 12.97
CA TYR A 147 -9.44 22.34 11.54
C TYR A 147 -9.23 23.67 10.81
N GLU A 148 -9.98 24.71 11.18
CA GLU A 148 -9.92 26.01 10.50
C GLU A 148 -8.56 26.66 10.71
N ARG A 149 -8.09 26.73 11.96
CA ARG A 149 -6.77 27.27 12.28
C ARG A 149 -5.64 26.47 11.66
N ASN A 150 -5.69 25.14 11.72
CA ASN A 150 -4.65 24.28 11.17
C ASN A 150 -4.55 24.40 9.65
N LEU A 151 -5.70 24.40 8.96
CA LEU A 151 -5.75 24.62 7.51
C LEU A 151 -5.27 26.02 7.14
N GLN A 152 -5.65 27.06 7.89
CA GLN A 152 -5.18 28.42 7.65
C GLN A 152 -3.66 28.52 7.82
N LYS A 153 -3.12 28.01 8.94
CA LYS A 153 -1.66 27.98 9.20
C LYS A 153 -0.89 27.26 8.09
N TYR A 154 -1.41 26.13 7.61
CA TYR A 154 -0.83 25.41 6.49
C TYR A 154 -0.92 26.20 5.18
N ASN A 155 -2.08 26.80 4.89
CA ASN A 155 -2.31 27.55 3.66
C ASN A 155 -1.49 28.83 3.57
N ASP A 156 -1.30 29.54 4.69
CA ASP A 156 -0.59 30.81 4.77
C ASP A 156 0.93 30.63 4.96
N SER A 157 1.40 29.39 5.13
CA SER A 157 2.83 29.11 5.33
C SER A 157 3.66 29.46 4.09
N LYS A 158 4.64 30.36 4.27
CA LYS A 158 5.62 30.70 3.23
C LYS A 158 6.55 29.53 2.84
N GLN A 159 6.62 28.50 3.68
CA GLN A 159 7.41 27.30 3.41
C GLN A 159 6.61 26.25 2.63
N ARG A 160 5.33 26.48 2.35
CA ARG A 160 4.50 25.54 1.61
C ARG A 160 4.88 25.55 0.13
N PHE A 161 5.42 24.43 -0.34
CA PHE A 161 5.71 24.19 -1.76
C PHE A 161 4.93 22.99 -2.34
N LEU A 162 4.20 22.26 -1.49
CA LEU A 162 3.36 21.12 -1.88
C LEU A 162 1.87 21.45 -1.72
N ALA A 163 1.05 20.83 -2.55
CA ALA A 163 -0.40 20.88 -2.44
C ALA A 163 -0.95 19.49 -2.12
N TYR A 164 -1.70 19.37 -1.01
CA TYR A 164 -2.33 18.11 -0.59
C TYR A 164 -3.13 17.43 -1.70
N GLN A 165 -3.79 18.25 -2.53
CA GLN A 165 -4.52 17.79 -3.71
C GLN A 165 -3.67 16.88 -4.60
N TRP A 166 -2.42 17.24 -4.89
CA TRP A 166 -1.58 16.45 -5.81
C TRP A 166 -1.51 14.98 -5.40
N GLY A 167 -1.35 14.69 -4.10
CA GLY A 167 -1.30 13.33 -3.58
C GLY A 167 -2.63 12.58 -3.69
N VAL A 168 -3.76 13.28 -3.51
CA VAL A 168 -5.11 12.72 -3.74
C VAL A 168 -5.23 12.19 -5.18
N TRP A 169 -4.82 12.99 -6.19
CA TRP A 169 -4.90 12.57 -7.59
C TRP A 169 -3.83 11.56 -7.98
N VAL A 170 -2.62 11.60 -7.42
CA VAL A 170 -1.58 10.59 -7.66
C VAL A 170 -2.12 9.19 -7.36
N THR A 171 -2.71 9.00 -6.17
CA THR A 171 -3.28 7.69 -5.81
C THR A 171 -4.52 7.33 -6.62
N ALA A 172 -5.35 8.31 -6.98
CA ALA A 172 -6.55 8.07 -7.77
C ALA A 172 -6.21 7.60 -9.20
N TYR A 173 -5.19 8.21 -9.83
CA TYR A 173 -4.69 7.75 -11.13
C TYR A 173 -3.98 6.39 -11.03
N ALA A 174 -3.23 6.13 -9.97
CA ALA A 174 -2.61 4.82 -9.74
C ALA A 174 -3.68 3.72 -9.62
N ARG A 175 -4.71 3.93 -8.78
CA ARG A 175 -5.84 3.00 -8.65
C ARG A 175 -6.55 2.80 -9.99
N LYS A 176 -6.85 3.87 -10.72
CA LYS A 176 -7.49 3.74 -12.04
C LYS A 176 -6.64 2.94 -13.02
N ARG A 177 -5.33 3.13 -13.00
CA ARG A 177 -4.45 2.36 -13.88
C ARG A 177 -4.39 0.89 -13.50
N LEU A 178 -4.31 0.58 -12.21
CA LEU A 178 -4.40 -0.79 -11.71
C LEU A 178 -5.71 -1.46 -12.17
N TRP A 179 -6.84 -0.78 -11.96
CA TRP A 179 -8.17 -1.26 -12.37
C TRP A 179 -8.33 -1.42 -13.87
N ARG A 180 -7.72 -0.54 -14.66
CA ARG A 180 -7.66 -0.73 -16.12
C ARG A 180 -6.94 -2.04 -16.46
N GLY A 181 -5.84 -2.36 -15.78
CA GLY A 181 -5.12 -3.62 -15.97
C GLY A 181 -5.91 -4.84 -15.54
N ILE A 182 -6.59 -4.77 -14.39
CA ILE A 182 -7.51 -5.83 -13.93
C ILE A 182 -8.57 -6.10 -15.00
N LEU A 183 -9.28 -5.06 -15.44
CA LEU A 183 -10.35 -5.18 -16.44
C LEU A 183 -9.83 -5.50 -17.84
N GLY A 184 -8.58 -5.15 -18.14
CA GLY A 184 -7.89 -5.55 -19.38
C GLY A 184 -7.67 -7.06 -19.46
N CYS A 185 -7.61 -7.73 -18.31
CA CYS A 185 -7.49 -9.18 -18.19
C CYS A 185 -8.86 -9.88 -18.02
N THR A 186 -9.97 -9.16 -18.23
CA THR A 186 -11.34 -9.65 -17.99
C THR A 186 -12.20 -9.51 -19.24
N ASP A 187 -12.90 -10.59 -19.59
CA ASP A 187 -14.02 -10.51 -20.53
C ASP A 187 -15.30 -10.10 -19.78
N MET A 188 -15.65 -8.82 -19.87
CA MET A 188 -16.82 -8.25 -19.22
C MET A 188 -18.16 -8.82 -19.71
N LYS A 189 -18.20 -9.52 -20.85
CA LYS A 189 -19.44 -10.16 -21.34
C LYS A 189 -19.70 -11.50 -20.68
N THR A 190 -18.65 -12.29 -20.50
CA THR A 190 -18.75 -13.63 -19.91
C THR A 190 -18.49 -13.62 -18.41
N GLY A 191 -17.87 -12.56 -17.88
CA GLY A 191 -17.42 -12.49 -16.48
C GLY A 191 -16.18 -13.34 -16.21
N SER A 192 -15.57 -13.93 -17.25
CA SER A 192 -14.33 -14.69 -17.15
C SER A 192 -13.14 -13.75 -17.03
N SER A 193 -12.21 -14.07 -16.15
CA SER A 193 -11.04 -13.24 -15.86
C SER A 193 -9.80 -14.11 -15.70
N ASP A 194 -8.71 -13.71 -16.34
CA ASP A 194 -7.38 -14.29 -16.12
C ASP A 194 -6.64 -13.58 -14.97
N TYR A 195 -7.27 -12.61 -14.32
CA TYR A 195 -6.77 -11.93 -13.12
C TYR A 195 -6.87 -12.82 -11.87
N LEU A 196 -5.80 -12.87 -11.07
CA LEU A 196 -5.76 -13.60 -9.79
C LEU A 196 -5.62 -12.68 -8.58
N TYR A 197 -4.76 -11.65 -8.65
CA TYR A 197 -4.44 -10.81 -7.51
C TYR A 197 -3.76 -9.50 -7.93
N SER A 198 -3.94 -8.45 -7.12
CA SER A 198 -3.22 -7.19 -7.26
C SER A 198 -2.69 -6.67 -5.93
N ASP A 199 -1.55 -5.99 -5.97
CA ASP A 199 -1.09 -5.15 -4.86
C ASP A 199 -0.48 -3.87 -5.40
N THR A 200 -1.16 -2.75 -5.14
CA THR A 200 -0.75 -1.36 -5.38
C THR A 200 -0.46 -1.00 -6.84
N ASP A 201 0.54 -1.62 -7.46
CA ASP A 201 1.08 -1.38 -8.79
C ASP A 201 1.47 -2.68 -9.52
N SER A 202 1.03 -3.84 -9.01
CA SER A 202 1.32 -5.16 -9.58
C SER A 202 0.06 -5.97 -9.84
N LEU A 203 0.11 -6.83 -10.85
CA LEU A 203 -0.94 -7.80 -11.20
C LEU A 203 -0.32 -9.20 -11.24
N LYS A 204 -1.05 -10.18 -10.70
CA LYS A 204 -0.82 -11.61 -10.92
C LYS A 204 -1.95 -12.10 -11.79
N ILE A 205 -1.58 -12.67 -12.94
CA ILE A 205 -2.50 -13.13 -13.96
C ILE A 205 -2.04 -14.49 -14.48
N ILE A 206 -2.98 -15.25 -15.06
CA ILE A 206 -2.69 -16.43 -15.86
C ILE A 206 -2.79 -16.07 -17.35
N ASN A 207 -2.30 -16.95 -18.22
CA ASN A 207 -2.43 -16.80 -19.68
C ASN A 207 -1.92 -15.43 -20.22
N VAL A 208 -0.83 -14.90 -19.67
CA VAL A 208 -0.29 -13.54 -19.95
C VAL A 208 -0.21 -13.20 -21.44
N GLU A 209 0.17 -14.18 -22.26
CA GLU A 209 0.27 -14.09 -23.73
C GLU A 209 -1.01 -13.52 -24.38
N ARG A 210 -2.19 -13.84 -23.83
CA ARG A 210 -3.49 -13.37 -24.34
C ARG A 210 -3.71 -11.87 -24.15
N HIS A 211 -3.03 -11.28 -23.17
CA HIS A 211 -3.24 -9.91 -22.72
C HIS A 211 -2.11 -8.97 -23.15
N GLN A 212 -1.07 -9.49 -23.83
CA GLN A 212 0.10 -8.71 -24.24
C GLN A 212 -0.28 -7.47 -25.05
N ALA A 213 -1.19 -7.61 -26.02
CA ALA A 213 -1.65 -6.49 -26.85
C ALA A 213 -2.31 -5.38 -26.01
N TRP A 214 -3.00 -5.73 -24.94
CA TRP A 214 -3.59 -4.76 -24.02
C TRP A 214 -2.51 -4.00 -23.24
N PHE A 215 -1.52 -4.71 -22.71
CA PHE A 215 -0.40 -4.10 -21.97
C PHE A 215 0.44 -3.18 -22.87
N ASP A 216 0.70 -3.61 -24.11
CA ASP A 216 1.44 -2.81 -25.09
C ASP A 216 0.71 -1.50 -25.40
N GLU A 217 -0.62 -1.54 -25.57
CA GLU A 217 -1.42 -0.35 -25.80
C GLU A 217 -1.48 0.58 -24.58
N ASP A 218 -1.68 0.06 -23.36
CA ASP A 218 -1.66 0.89 -22.15
C ASP A 218 -0.27 1.51 -21.92
N ASN A 219 0.80 0.77 -22.20
CA ASN A 219 2.18 1.27 -22.19
C ASN A 219 2.42 2.35 -23.24
N ARG A 220 1.92 2.17 -24.46
CA ARG A 220 2.00 3.18 -25.54
C ARG A 220 1.36 4.50 -25.12
N ILE A 221 0.17 4.44 -24.51
CA ILE A 221 -0.52 5.61 -23.97
C ILE A 221 0.30 6.28 -22.85
N ALA A 222 0.95 5.50 -21.99
CA ALA A 222 1.82 6.05 -20.94
C ALA A 222 3.05 6.76 -21.53
N VAL A 223 3.70 6.15 -22.52
CA VAL A 223 4.83 6.75 -23.26
C VAL A 223 4.43 8.07 -23.92
N GLU A 224 3.29 8.13 -24.60
CA GLU A 224 2.80 9.37 -25.20
C GLU A 224 2.60 10.49 -24.17
N LYS A 225 2.07 10.16 -22.99
CA LYS A 225 1.87 11.14 -21.91
C LYS A 225 3.20 11.67 -21.39
N LEU A 226 4.20 10.80 -21.24
CA LEU A 226 5.56 11.19 -20.86
C LEU A 226 6.18 12.09 -21.92
N GLN A 227 6.05 11.75 -23.20
CA GLN A 227 6.57 12.55 -24.31
C GLN A 227 5.96 13.96 -24.30
N ARG A 228 4.63 14.07 -24.20
CA ARG A 228 3.95 15.38 -24.13
C ARG A 228 4.41 16.22 -22.94
N MET A 229 4.65 15.60 -21.79
CA MET A 229 5.20 16.29 -20.61
C MET A 229 6.63 16.76 -20.85
N CYS A 230 7.48 15.91 -21.42
CA CYS A 230 8.85 16.24 -21.77
C CYS A 230 8.91 17.40 -22.76
N ASP A 231 8.08 17.37 -23.81
CA ASP A 231 7.99 18.43 -24.82
C ASP A 231 7.51 19.75 -24.21
N HIS A 232 6.49 19.69 -23.36
CA HIS A 232 5.93 20.87 -22.68
C HIS A 232 6.99 21.60 -21.83
N TYR A 233 7.79 20.87 -21.05
CA TYR A 233 8.83 21.44 -20.18
C TYR A 233 10.23 21.50 -20.78
N ARG A 234 10.42 20.96 -21.99
CA ARG A 234 11.72 20.74 -22.64
C ARG A 234 12.66 19.94 -21.74
N ILE A 235 12.16 18.82 -21.21
CA ILE A 235 12.94 17.87 -20.41
C ILE A 235 13.48 16.78 -21.34
N PRO A 236 14.78 16.43 -21.26
CA PRO A 236 15.34 15.31 -22.00
C PRO A 236 14.61 13.98 -21.69
N TYR A 237 14.26 13.22 -22.74
CA TYR A 237 13.45 12.00 -22.58
C TYR A 237 14.19 10.88 -21.83
N ASP A 238 15.52 10.87 -21.86
CA ASP A 238 16.35 9.92 -21.09
C ASP A 238 16.14 10.07 -19.57
N MET A 239 15.67 11.24 -19.08
CA MET A 239 15.33 11.40 -17.66
C MET A 239 14.09 10.60 -17.24
N VAL A 240 13.15 10.36 -18.16
CA VAL A 240 11.97 9.50 -17.90
C VAL A 240 12.22 8.04 -18.32
N SER A 241 13.34 7.78 -18.99
CA SER A 241 13.72 6.47 -19.52
C SER A 241 15.22 6.17 -19.29
N PRO A 242 15.69 6.18 -18.02
CA PRO A 242 17.08 5.88 -17.69
C PRO A 242 17.45 4.43 -17.98
N MET A 243 18.75 4.17 -18.07
CA MET A 243 19.32 2.85 -18.32
C MET A 243 19.85 2.25 -17.02
N THR A 244 19.65 0.95 -16.79
CA THR A 244 20.26 0.25 -15.66
C THR A 244 21.75 0.00 -15.88
N LYS A 245 22.48 -0.39 -14.82
CA LYS A 245 23.88 -0.85 -14.92
C LYS A 245 24.10 -1.98 -15.95
N ASP A 246 23.06 -2.77 -16.24
CA ASP A 246 23.09 -3.90 -17.18
C ASP A 246 22.66 -3.49 -18.61
N GLY A 247 22.56 -2.19 -18.89
CA GLY A 247 22.21 -1.66 -20.21
C GLY A 247 20.71 -1.71 -20.55
N LYS A 248 19.83 -2.05 -19.61
CA LYS A 248 18.39 -2.16 -19.86
C LYS A 248 17.71 -0.81 -19.65
N ILE A 249 16.95 -0.36 -20.65
CA ILE A 249 16.14 0.86 -20.54
C ILE A 249 14.94 0.61 -19.63
N LYS A 250 14.70 1.52 -18.69
CA LYS A 250 13.57 1.49 -17.75
C LYS A 250 12.78 2.77 -17.83
N THR A 251 11.72 2.75 -18.64
CA THR A 251 10.79 3.87 -18.76
C THR A 251 9.84 3.93 -17.58
N LEU A 252 9.62 5.14 -17.06
CA LEU A 252 8.79 5.38 -15.90
C LEU A 252 7.34 4.91 -16.12
N GLY A 253 6.87 4.07 -15.20
CA GLY A 253 5.47 3.68 -15.14
C GLY A 253 5.01 2.86 -16.33
N LEU A 254 5.82 1.93 -16.85
CA LEU A 254 5.33 0.90 -17.76
C LEU A 254 4.98 -0.37 -17.00
N TRP A 255 4.01 -1.13 -17.52
CA TRP A 255 3.82 -2.52 -17.15
C TRP A 255 4.99 -3.34 -17.70
N GLU A 256 5.66 -4.08 -16.82
CA GLU A 256 6.77 -4.97 -17.16
C GLU A 256 6.45 -6.37 -16.68
N HIS A 257 6.70 -7.38 -17.51
CA HIS A 257 6.68 -8.77 -17.05
C HIS A 257 7.88 -9.00 -16.13
N GLU A 258 7.60 -9.30 -14.87
CA GLU A 258 8.65 -9.46 -13.85
C GLU A 258 9.20 -10.88 -13.83
N TYR A 259 8.32 -11.89 -13.82
CA TYR A 259 8.63 -13.31 -13.82
C TYR A 259 7.36 -14.17 -13.80
N ASP A 260 7.52 -15.43 -14.21
CA ASP A 260 6.54 -16.49 -13.97
C ASP A 260 6.78 -17.14 -12.60
N CYS A 261 5.71 -17.56 -11.93
CA CYS A 261 5.79 -18.14 -10.59
C CYS A 261 4.59 -19.03 -10.26
N ASP A 262 4.80 -19.95 -9.32
CA ASP A 262 3.67 -20.53 -8.57
C ASP A 262 3.21 -19.50 -7.52
N PHE A 263 1.90 -19.36 -7.35
CA PHE A 263 1.32 -18.34 -6.51
C PHE A 263 0.20 -18.91 -5.63
N LYS A 264 0.23 -18.57 -4.33
CA LYS A 264 -0.86 -18.86 -3.40
C LYS A 264 -1.17 -17.62 -2.57
N THR A 265 -2.43 -17.22 -2.53
CA THR A 265 -2.90 -16.10 -1.72
C THR A 265 -3.96 -16.55 -0.72
N LEU A 266 -3.96 -15.92 0.45
CA LEU A 266 -4.99 -16.04 1.48
C LEU A 266 -5.71 -14.70 1.68
N GLY A 267 -5.54 -13.76 0.75
CA GLY A 267 -6.14 -12.42 0.77
C GLY A 267 -5.12 -11.30 0.66
N ALA A 268 -5.59 -10.07 0.87
CA ALA A 268 -4.80 -8.85 0.71
C ALA A 268 -3.53 -8.87 1.58
N LYS A 269 -2.36 -8.68 0.94
CA LYS A 269 -1.02 -8.68 1.56
C LYS A 269 -0.72 -9.95 2.36
N ARG A 270 -1.30 -11.09 1.95
CA ARG A 270 -1.09 -12.42 2.52
C ARG A 270 -0.92 -13.42 1.38
N TYR A 271 0.27 -13.49 0.82
CA TYR A 271 0.56 -14.39 -0.29
C TYR A 271 1.97 -14.98 -0.21
N MET A 272 2.14 -16.11 -0.89
CA MET A 272 3.41 -16.79 -1.08
C MET A 272 3.65 -17.00 -2.57
N VAL A 273 4.91 -16.87 -2.97
CA VAL A 273 5.38 -17.01 -4.34
C VAL A 273 6.48 -18.06 -4.37
N ARG A 274 6.49 -18.92 -5.39
CA ARG A 274 7.66 -19.75 -5.72
C ARG A 274 8.19 -19.35 -7.08
N LYS A 275 9.44 -18.90 -7.14
CA LYS A 275 10.12 -18.49 -8.36
C LYS A 275 11.51 -19.14 -8.38
N ASP A 276 11.89 -19.74 -9.51
CA ASP A 276 13.21 -20.38 -9.68
C ASP A 276 13.55 -21.37 -8.54
N GLY A 277 12.53 -22.10 -8.06
CA GLY A 277 12.64 -23.04 -6.94
C GLY A 277 12.71 -22.41 -5.55
N LYS A 278 12.73 -21.08 -5.42
CA LYS A 278 12.80 -20.35 -4.14
C LYS A 278 11.43 -19.83 -3.72
N TYR A 279 11.12 -19.99 -2.44
CA TYR A 279 9.88 -19.50 -1.84
C TYR A 279 10.08 -18.14 -1.20
N GLU A 280 9.12 -17.25 -1.43
CA GLU A 280 9.03 -15.94 -0.80
C GLU A 280 7.63 -15.74 -0.21
N ILE A 281 7.56 -15.26 1.03
CA ILE A 281 6.30 -14.94 1.71
C ILE A 281 6.13 -13.44 1.86
N THR A 282 4.91 -12.96 1.68
CA THR A 282 4.48 -11.60 2.01
C THR A 282 3.25 -11.67 2.88
N VAL A 283 3.44 -11.37 4.17
CA VAL A 283 2.38 -11.27 5.18
C VAL A 283 2.61 -10.00 5.98
N SER A 284 1.60 -9.14 6.06
CA SER A 284 1.69 -7.90 6.85
C SER A 284 1.99 -8.21 8.32
N GLY A 285 3.03 -7.57 8.86
CA GLY A 285 3.48 -7.76 10.24
C GLY A 285 4.49 -8.89 10.45
N LEU A 286 4.95 -9.55 9.38
CA LEU A 286 6.01 -10.56 9.43
C LEU A 286 7.26 -10.10 8.66
N ASN A 287 8.43 -10.45 9.19
CA ASN A 287 9.67 -10.34 8.44
C ASN A 287 9.78 -11.50 7.43
N LYS A 288 9.92 -11.16 6.14
CA LYS A 288 9.91 -12.15 5.05
C LYS A 288 11.00 -13.21 5.18
N LYS A 289 12.22 -12.81 5.56
CA LYS A 289 13.39 -13.70 5.59
C LYS A 289 13.32 -14.66 6.77
N THR A 290 13.15 -14.13 7.99
CA THR A 290 13.13 -14.95 9.21
C THR A 290 11.92 -15.90 9.22
N THR A 291 10.78 -15.44 8.71
CA THR A 291 9.58 -16.27 8.57
C THR A 291 9.80 -17.42 7.60
N MET A 292 10.37 -17.17 6.42
CA MET A 292 10.69 -18.25 5.48
C MET A 292 11.72 -19.22 6.06
N ASP A 293 12.76 -18.71 6.72
CA ASP A 293 13.78 -19.56 7.34
C ASP A 293 13.17 -20.52 8.37
N TYR A 294 12.17 -20.07 9.15
CA TYR A 294 11.40 -20.90 10.06
C TYR A 294 10.55 -21.94 9.32
N ILE A 295 9.76 -21.52 8.32
CA ILE A 295 8.86 -22.43 7.58
C ILE A 295 9.65 -23.57 6.93
N MET A 296 10.81 -23.26 6.35
CA MET A 296 11.70 -24.24 5.73
C MET A 296 12.30 -25.24 6.74
N THR A 297 12.22 -24.99 8.06
CA THR A 297 12.59 -25.99 9.09
C THR A 297 11.44 -26.92 9.46
N LYS A 298 10.20 -26.58 9.09
CA LYS A 298 8.99 -27.29 9.48
C LYS A 298 8.42 -28.15 8.39
N THR A 299 8.68 -27.82 7.13
CA THR A 299 8.13 -28.53 5.99
C THR A 299 8.99 -28.35 4.74
N ASP A 300 8.93 -29.36 3.86
CA ASP A 300 9.43 -29.29 2.50
C ASP A 300 8.39 -28.74 1.51
N ASP A 301 7.14 -28.54 1.96
CA ASP A 301 6.06 -27.92 1.18
C ASP A 301 5.52 -26.65 1.87
N PRO A 302 6.20 -25.50 1.69
CA PRO A 302 5.78 -24.22 2.26
C PRO A 302 4.36 -23.80 1.87
N PHE A 303 3.85 -24.16 0.69
CA PHE A 303 2.50 -23.80 0.27
C PHE A 303 1.44 -24.50 1.11
N SER A 304 1.65 -25.75 1.51
CA SER A 304 0.74 -26.46 2.41
C SER A 304 0.77 -25.93 3.83
N PHE A 305 1.91 -25.39 4.28
CA PHE A 305 2.02 -24.72 5.58
C PHE A 305 1.35 -23.34 5.57
N PHE A 306 1.33 -22.64 4.43
CA PHE A 306 0.68 -21.35 4.26
C PHE A 306 -0.84 -21.49 4.14
N LYS A 307 -1.53 -21.54 5.28
CA LYS A 307 -2.99 -21.68 5.41
C LYS A 307 -3.53 -20.90 6.62
N ASP A 308 -4.84 -20.90 6.77
CA ASP A 308 -5.48 -20.34 7.96
C ASP A 308 -4.94 -20.99 9.24
N ASN A 309 -4.80 -20.19 10.31
CA ASN A 309 -4.16 -20.55 11.58
C ASN A 309 -2.67 -20.91 11.48
N MET A 310 -1.98 -20.50 10.40
CA MET A 310 -0.52 -20.55 10.36
C MET A 310 0.07 -19.74 11.51
N HIS A 311 0.88 -20.39 12.35
CA HIS A 311 1.53 -19.78 13.51
C HIS A 311 3.03 -19.70 13.30
N ILE A 312 3.60 -18.53 13.57
CA ILE A 312 5.04 -18.24 13.53
C ILE A 312 5.44 -17.73 14.92
N PRO A 313 6.33 -18.44 15.64
CA PRO A 313 6.75 -18.01 16.96
C PRO A 313 7.70 -16.80 16.88
N ALA A 314 7.83 -16.06 17.99
CA ALA A 314 8.77 -14.97 18.17
C ALA A 314 10.20 -15.45 17.89
N THR A 315 10.55 -16.61 18.48
CA THR A 315 11.83 -17.30 18.28
C THR A 315 11.67 -18.79 18.06
N TYR A 316 12.70 -19.42 17.48
CA TYR A 316 12.79 -20.87 17.34
C TYR A 316 14.24 -21.35 17.43
N GLN A 317 14.46 -22.63 17.70
CA GLN A 317 15.80 -23.22 17.75
C GLN A 317 16.20 -23.79 16.39
N LYS A 318 17.41 -23.44 15.92
CA LYS A 318 18.04 -24.02 14.72
C LYS A 318 19.52 -24.27 15.00
N ASN A 319 19.95 -25.53 14.88
CA ASN A 319 21.35 -25.93 15.12
C ASN A 319 21.91 -25.45 16.48
N GLY A 320 21.10 -25.53 17.55
CA GLY A 320 21.49 -25.11 18.90
C GLY A 320 21.56 -23.60 19.12
N LYS A 321 21.06 -22.78 18.18
CA LYS A 321 20.98 -21.33 18.31
C LYS A 321 19.52 -20.88 18.30
N THR A 322 19.21 -19.89 19.14
CA THR A 322 17.96 -19.15 19.09
C THR A 322 17.96 -18.26 17.86
N MET A 323 16.96 -18.44 17.01
CA MET A 323 16.71 -17.66 15.80
C MET A 323 15.41 -16.89 15.96
N ILE A 324 15.33 -15.71 15.37
CA ILE A 324 14.09 -14.94 15.26
C ILE A 324 13.17 -15.63 14.25
N GLY A 325 11.90 -15.83 14.61
CA GLY A 325 10.86 -16.36 13.73
C GLY A 325 10.07 -15.23 13.08
N ALA A 326 9.05 -14.71 13.78
CA ALA A 326 8.12 -13.73 13.23
C ALA A 326 8.78 -12.39 12.87
N GLY A 327 9.81 -11.98 13.62
CA GLY A 327 10.48 -10.68 13.44
C GLY A 327 9.55 -9.50 13.71
N LYS A 328 8.51 -9.72 14.52
CA LYS A 328 7.57 -8.73 15.03
C LYS A 328 7.92 -8.43 16.48
N ASN A 329 7.79 -7.17 16.88
CA ASN A 329 7.91 -6.79 18.29
C ASN A 329 6.56 -6.29 18.83
N THR A 330 6.34 -6.53 20.11
CA THR A 330 5.31 -5.86 20.93
C THR A 330 6.00 -4.78 21.76
N HIS A 331 5.43 -3.58 21.78
CA HIS A 331 5.87 -2.52 22.69
C HIS A 331 4.96 -2.46 23.92
N THR A 332 5.55 -2.21 25.08
CA THR A 332 4.84 -2.01 26.34
C THR A 332 5.33 -0.70 26.95
N TYR A 333 4.40 0.21 27.24
CA TYR A 333 4.67 1.42 27.99
C TYR A 333 4.77 1.08 29.48
N ILE A 334 5.87 1.49 30.11
CA ILE A 334 6.12 1.32 31.53
C ILE A 334 6.11 2.72 32.14
N ASP A 335 4.96 3.12 32.67
CA ASP A 335 4.76 4.44 33.29
C ASP A 335 5.01 4.42 34.81
N VAL A 336 5.85 3.50 35.26
CA VAL A 336 6.24 3.35 36.67
C VAL A 336 7.73 3.66 36.78
N PRO A 337 8.13 4.60 37.67
CA PRO A 337 9.53 4.95 37.85
C PRO A 337 10.40 3.72 38.17
N ARG A 338 11.55 3.64 37.50
CA ARG A 338 12.56 2.60 37.68
C ARG A 338 13.89 3.23 38.00
N GLU A 339 14.54 2.70 39.01
CA GLU A 339 15.93 3.02 39.34
C GLU A 339 16.78 1.76 39.33
N GLY A 340 18.08 1.92 39.08
CA GLY A 340 19.00 0.80 39.02
C GLY A 340 20.42 1.23 38.72
N ILE A 341 21.30 0.26 38.51
CA ILE A 341 22.70 0.48 38.17
C ILE A 341 22.96 -0.13 36.81
N VAL A 342 23.50 0.66 35.88
CA VAL A 342 23.92 0.22 34.55
C VAL A 342 25.44 0.26 34.43
N LYS A 343 26.00 -0.74 33.76
CA LYS A 343 27.44 -0.81 33.47
C LYS A 343 27.70 -0.38 32.03
N ASP A 344 28.60 0.56 31.82
CA ASP A 344 28.99 0.99 30.48
C ASP A 344 29.97 0.00 29.81
N HIS A 345 30.31 0.29 28.56
CA HIS A 345 31.24 -0.51 27.75
C HIS A 345 32.69 -0.49 28.28
N GLU A 346 33.07 0.47 29.13
CA GLU A 346 34.37 0.53 29.83
C GLU A 346 34.34 -0.19 31.19
N GLY A 347 33.17 -0.69 31.59
CA GLY A 347 32.96 -1.42 32.82
C GLY A 347 32.70 -0.56 34.05
N ARG A 348 32.43 0.74 33.87
CA ARG A 348 32.04 1.67 34.94
C ARG A 348 30.55 1.57 35.21
N TYR A 349 30.18 1.71 36.48
CA TYR A 349 28.80 1.60 36.95
C TYR A 349 28.21 2.99 37.17
N TYR A 350 26.98 3.18 36.70
CA TYR A 350 26.21 4.42 36.82
C TYR A 350 24.84 4.11 37.40
N GLU A 351 24.41 4.89 38.38
CA GLU A 351 23.02 4.89 38.82
C GLU A 351 22.16 5.58 37.77
N TYR A 352 21.00 5.01 37.49
CA TYR A 352 20.00 5.63 36.64
C TYR A 352 18.67 5.68 37.37
N HIS A 353 17.89 6.71 37.03
CA HIS A 353 16.49 6.86 37.42
C HIS A 353 15.71 7.27 36.17
N ILE A 354 14.68 6.50 35.82
CA ILE A 354 13.84 6.75 34.64
C ILE A 354 12.39 6.74 35.11
N ASP A 355 11.68 7.84 34.87
CA ASP A 355 10.28 8.01 35.27
C ASP A 355 9.36 7.08 34.46
N THR A 356 9.66 6.92 33.16
CA THR A 356 8.93 6.03 32.24
C THR A 356 9.90 5.39 31.24
N CYS A 357 9.53 4.25 30.66
CA CYS A 357 10.26 3.67 29.54
C CYS A 357 9.37 2.87 28.58
N ILE A 358 9.89 2.60 27.39
CA ILE A 358 9.25 1.71 26.40
C ILE A 358 10.07 0.43 26.35
N HIS A 359 9.43 -0.69 26.65
CA HIS A 359 9.99 -2.02 26.47
C HIS A 359 9.54 -2.57 25.12
N MET A 360 10.46 -3.16 24.35
CA MET A 360 10.15 -3.88 23.12
C MET A 360 10.62 -5.32 23.26
N GLU A 361 9.72 -6.26 23.03
CA GLU A 361 10.04 -7.70 23.00
C GLU A 361 9.54 -8.35 21.72
N GLU A 362 10.21 -9.43 21.33
CA GLU A 362 9.81 -10.23 20.19
C GLU A 362 8.46 -10.90 20.45
N ALA A 363 7.62 -10.97 19.43
CA ALA A 363 6.24 -11.41 19.54
C ALA A 363 5.88 -12.43 18.46
N ASP A 364 5.02 -13.36 18.84
CA ASP A 364 4.44 -14.35 17.95
C ASP A 364 3.49 -13.73 16.92
N TYR A 365 3.17 -14.51 15.89
CA TYR A 365 2.17 -14.19 14.90
C TYR A 365 1.30 -15.40 14.58
N THR A 366 -0.01 -15.19 14.53
CA THR A 366 -0.97 -16.17 14.01
C THR A 366 -1.77 -15.54 12.89
N LEU A 367 -1.79 -16.20 11.74
CA LEU A 367 -2.59 -15.82 10.58
C LEU A 367 -4.04 -16.28 10.81
N SER A 368 -5.00 -15.36 10.78
CA SER A 368 -6.42 -15.68 10.82
C SER A 368 -7.19 -15.04 9.67
N LEU A 369 -8.06 -15.81 9.02
CA LEU A 369 -9.02 -15.33 8.04
C LEU A 369 -10.29 -14.80 8.73
N ALA A 370 -10.92 -13.77 8.15
CA ALA A 370 -12.18 -13.24 8.66
C ALA A 370 -13.31 -14.24 8.37
N SER A 371 -14.20 -14.48 9.36
CA SER A 371 -15.30 -15.45 9.21
C SER A 371 -16.20 -15.16 8.00
N GLU A 372 -16.49 -13.88 7.75
CA GLU A 372 -17.29 -13.43 6.60
C GLU A 372 -16.66 -13.81 5.25
N PHE A 373 -15.32 -13.83 5.17
CA PHE A 373 -14.59 -14.24 3.97
C PHE A 373 -14.61 -15.75 3.77
N ILE A 374 -14.49 -16.52 4.86
CA ILE A 374 -14.61 -17.98 4.82
C ILE A 374 -16.02 -18.37 4.33
N ASP A 375 -17.06 -17.73 4.86
CA ASP A 375 -18.45 -17.98 4.45
C ASP A 375 -18.68 -17.66 2.96
N LEU A 376 -18.06 -16.60 2.45
CA LEU A 376 -18.10 -16.26 1.03
C LEU A 376 -17.44 -17.36 0.17
N LEU A 377 -16.24 -17.79 0.52
CA LEU A 377 -15.52 -18.84 -0.22
C LEU A 377 -16.32 -20.15 -0.27
N LEU A 378 -16.87 -20.57 0.86
CA LEU A 378 -17.71 -21.77 0.95
C LEU A 378 -19.00 -21.64 0.12
N HIS A 379 -19.52 -20.42 -0.04
CA HIS A 379 -20.68 -20.18 -0.90
C HIS A 379 -20.33 -20.28 -2.38
N ILE A 380 -19.16 -19.79 -2.79
CA ILE A 380 -18.65 -19.87 -4.17
C ILE A 380 -18.38 -21.33 -4.55
N GLU A 381 -17.73 -22.12 -3.69
CA GLU A 381 -17.51 -23.55 -3.94
C GLU A 381 -18.84 -24.28 -4.21
N ARG A 382 -19.88 -24.00 -3.43
CA ARG A 382 -21.22 -24.61 -3.65
C ARG A 382 -21.88 -24.18 -4.96
N MET A 383 -21.50 -23.06 -5.55
CA MET A 383 -22.00 -22.61 -6.85
C MET A 383 -21.24 -23.24 -8.02
N GLU A 384 -19.98 -23.67 -7.85
CA GLU A 384 -19.22 -24.37 -8.89
C GLU A 384 -19.58 -25.87 -9.01
N TYR A 385 -20.21 -26.45 -7.98
CA TYR A 385 -20.68 -27.85 -7.96
C TYR A 385 -22.17 -28.03 -8.30
N ASN A 386 -22.89 -26.96 -8.64
CA ASN A 386 -24.27 -27.00 -9.15
C ASN A 386 -24.31 -26.45 -10.57
#